data_AF-A0A2A4RS14-F1
#
_entry.id   AF-A0A2A4RS14-F1
#
_cell.length_a   1.000
_cell.length_b   1.000
_cell.length_c   1.000
_cell.angle_alpha   90.00
_cell.angle_beta   90.00
_cell.angle_gamma   90.00
#
_symmetry.space_group_name_H-M   'P 1'
#
loop_
_entity.id
_entity.type
_entity.pdbx_description
1 polymer ?
#
loop_
_entity_poly.entity_id
_entity_poly.type
_entity_poly.pdbx_seq_one_letter_code
_entity_poly.pdbx_strand_id
1 'polypeptide(L)'
;MSKPCKNVPRTTTQLLRDLKAGKIVGKGVPIESRRECVQWLSLEGLSNAEIADLFQMCEKTIRRDIAELRRKNAIYPSQTLAAEMLGEYQLQIQASIKRLRRVCRDSRANPSDLIASERVIMDSLDQLLLRLHSVGLTNGMESPQNESADLAELLHAATVIGTELGEDSEMGIQVIALLESIRSSIDKGNAA
;
A
#
# COMPACT_ATOMS: atom_id res chain seq x y z
N MET A 1 -30.31 6.67 40.15
CA MET A 1 -29.24 7.70 40.22
C MET A 1 -27.98 7.11 39.61
N SER A 2 -27.55 7.64 38.45
CA SER A 2 -26.37 7.12 37.75
C SER A 2 -25.07 7.53 38.46
N LYS A 3 -24.16 6.58 38.69
CA LYS A 3 -22.89 6.82 39.37
C LYS A 3 -21.93 7.49 38.39
N PRO A 4 -21.25 8.60 38.76
CA PRO A 4 -20.19 9.16 37.92
C PRO A 4 -19.11 8.10 37.69
N CYS A 5 -18.65 7.99 36.44
CA CYS A 5 -17.65 7.01 36.05
C CYS A 5 -16.38 7.21 36.88
N LYS A 6 -16.09 6.27 37.79
CA LYS A 6 -14.81 6.22 38.48
C LYS A 6 -13.69 6.06 37.45
N ASN A 7 -12.54 6.68 37.73
CA ASN A 7 -11.32 6.81 36.91
C ASN A 7 -10.59 5.48 36.63
N VAL A 8 -11.32 4.38 36.45
CA VAL A 8 -10.75 3.08 36.08
C VAL A 8 -10.44 3.14 34.59
N PRO A 9 -9.21 2.82 34.15
CA PRO A 9 -8.90 2.73 32.73
C PRO A 9 -9.78 1.63 32.11
N ARG A 10 -10.65 2.04 31.19
CA ARG A 10 -11.55 1.15 30.44
C ARG A 10 -11.14 1.17 28.98
N THR A 11 -11.20 0.02 28.33
CA THR A 11 -11.03 -0.04 26.87
C THR A 11 -12.25 0.59 26.18
N THR A 12 -12.07 1.10 24.96
CA THR A 12 -13.15 1.66 24.13
C THR A 12 -14.31 0.67 23.99
N THR A 13 -14.01 -0.62 23.82
CA THR A 13 -15.01 -1.70 23.73
C THR A 13 -15.81 -1.90 25.01
N GLN A 14 -15.18 -1.79 26.18
CA GLN A 14 -15.87 -1.86 27.48
C GLN A 14 -16.78 -0.63 27.68
N LEU A 15 -16.30 0.55 27.32
CA LEU A 15 -17.09 1.78 27.37
C LEU A 15 -18.32 1.69 26.48
N LEU A 16 -18.17 1.27 25.23
CA LEU A 16 -19.28 1.09 24.30
C LEU A 16 -20.30 0.07 24.80
N ARG A 17 -19.85 -1.06 25.36
CA ARG A 17 -20.73 -2.07 25.94
C ARG A 17 -21.55 -1.49 27.10
N ASP A 18 -20.90 -0.75 28.01
CA ASP A 18 -21.56 -0.16 29.16
C ASP A 18 -22.48 1.02 28.78
N LEU A 19 -22.13 1.80 27.75
CA LEU A 19 -22.96 2.84 27.14
C LEU A 19 -24.23 2.24 26.53
N LYS A 20 -24.09 1.24 25.65
CA LYS A 20 -25.22 0.55 25.01
C LYS A 20 -26.12 -0.14 26.06
N ALA A 21 -25.53 -0.63 27.16
CA ALA A 21 -26.27 -1.24 28.27
C ALA A 21 -26.86 -0.22 29.28
N GLY A 22 -26.66 1.09 29.09
CA GLY A 22 -27.16 2.13 30.01
C GLY A 22 -26.51 2.14 31.40
N LYS A 23 -25.38 1.44 31.58
CA LYS A 23 -24.67 1.34 32.88
C LYS A 23 -23.87 2.60 33.21
N ILE A 24 -23.48 3.35 32.19
CA ILE A 24 -22.78 4.63 32.32
C ILE A 24 -23.52 5.71 31.53
N VAL A 25 -23.40 6.96 31.98
CA VAL A 25 -23.96 8.12 31.27
C VAL A 25 -22.86 8.71 30.40
N GLY A 26 -23.14 8.88 29.10
CA GLY A 26 -22.17 9.38 28.12
C GLY A 26 -21.57 10.74 28.47
N LYS A 27 -22.34 11.63 29.11
CA LYS A 27 -21.87 12.94 29.62
C LYS A 27 -20.72 12.83 30.63
N GLY A 28 -20.59 11.69 31.32
CA GLY A 28 -19.50 11.42 32.28
C GLY A 28 -18.27 10.75 31.67
N VAL A 29 -18.26 10.50 30.35
CA VAL A 29 -17.11 9.89 29.66
C VAL A 29 -16.07 10.98 29.35
N PRO A 30 -14.78 10.74 29.67
CA PRO A 30 -13.70 11.65 29.30
C PRO A 30 -13.68 11.96 27.80
N ILE A 31 -13.27 13.17 27.44
CA ILE A 31 -13.32 13.67 26.06
C ILE A 31 -12.60 12.74 25.08
N GLU A 32 -11.39 12.28 25.40
CA GLU A 32 -10.61 11.41 24.52
C GLU A 32 -11.27 10.04 24.33
N SER A 33 -11.68 9.38 25.42
CA SER A 33 -12.38 8.09 25.34
C SER A 33 -13.73 8.22 24.63
N ARG A 34 -14.42 9.35 24.79
CA ARG A 34 -15.65 9.66 24.05
C ARG A 34 -15.37 9.76 22.56
N ARG A 35 -14.31 10.48 22.15
CA ARG A 35 -13.91 10.61 20.74
C ARG A 35 -13.60 9.25 20.11
N GLU A 36 -12.88 8.37 20.80
CA GLU A 36 -12.65 7.01 20.32
C GLU A 36 -13.94 6.22 20.12
N CYS A 37 -14.88 6.32 21.08
CA CYS A 37 -16.19 5.68 20.96
C CYS A 37 -17.00 6.27 19.79
N VAL A 38 -16.99 7.59 19.62
CA VAL A 38 -17.66 8.29 18.51
C VAL A 38 -17.08 7.86 17.17
N GLN A 39 -15.75 7.74 17.06
CA GLN A 39 -15.07 7.23 15.87
C GLN A 39 -15.58 5.83 15.52
N TRP A 40 -15.61 4.94 16.51
CA TRP A 40 -16.02 3.54 16.32
C TRP A 40 -17.49 3.42 15.91
N LEU A 41 -18.40 4.15 16.58
CA LEU A 41 -19.83 4.17 16.22
C LEU A 41 -20.10 4.80 14.85
N SER A 42 -19.31 5.80 14.45
CA SER A 42 -19.39 6.38 13.11
C SER A 42 -18.98 5.37 12.04
N LEU A 43 -17.97 4.53 12.33
CA LEU A 43 -17.54 3.44 11.43
C LEU A 43 -18.56 2.30 11.39
N GLU A 44 -19.34 2.07 12.46
CA GLU A 44 -20.51 1.17 12.44
C GLU A 44 -21.68 1.72 11.60
N GLY A 45 -21.63 2.99 11.18
CA GLY A 45 -22.66 3.62 10.34
C GLY A 45 -23.77 4.34 11.10
N LEU A 46 -23.63 4.56 12.42
CA LEU A 46 -24.61 5.34 13.17
C LEU A 46 -24.57 6.82 12.78
N SER A 47 -25.74 7.44 12.73
CA SER A 47 -25.90 8.87 12.51
C SER A 47 -25.45 9.67 13.73
N ASN A 48 -25.10 10.95 13.51
CA ASN A 48 -24.72 11.85 14.61
C ASN A 48 -25.82 12.01 15.65
N ALA A 49 -27.09 11.92 15.25
CA ALA A 49 -28.23 12.01 16.15
C ALA A 49 -28.32 10.78 17.06
N GLU A 50 -28.20 9.57 16.51
CA GLU A 50 -28.18 8.33 17.29
C GLU A 50 -27.00 8.29 18.27
N ILE A 51 -25.83 8.75 17.83
CA ILE A 51 -24.64 8.86 18.69
C ILE A 51 -24.91 9.91 19.80
N ALA A 52 -25.51 11.05 19.48
CA ALA A 52 -25.83 12.08 20.45
C ALA A 52 -26.83 11.58 21.51
N ASP A 53 -27.85 10.83 21.09
CA ASP A 53 -28.83 10.21 21.97
C ASP A 53 -28.19 9.16 22.89
N LEU A 54 -27.33 8.28 22.33
CA LEU A 54 -26.59 7.28 23.10
C LEU A 54 -25.71 7.93 24.19
N PHE A 55 -25.06 9.05 23.87
CA PHE A 55 -24.24 9.78 24.82
C PHE A 55 -25.04 10.72 25.74
N GLN A 56 -26.33 10.93 25.49
CA GLN A 56 -27.17 11.94 26.13
C GLN A 56 -26.55 13.35 26.02
N MET A 57 -26.10 13.70 24.82
CA MET A 57 -25.45 14.97 24.49
C MET A 57 -26.13 15.62 23.28
N CYS A 58 -25.80 16.88 23.00
CA CYS A 58 -26.28 17.53 21.78
C CYS A 58 -25.45 17.09 20.57
N GLU A 59 -26.10 17.00 19.41
CA GLU A 59 -25.45 16.62 18.15
C GLU A 59 -24.27 17.54 17.80
N LYS A 60 -24.34 18.83 18.17
CA LYS A 60 -23.25 19.80 18.00
C LYS A 60 -21.95 19.35 18.66
N THR A 61 -22.03 18.66 19.80
CA THR A 61 -20.84 18.13 20.48
C THR A 61 -20.24 16.97 19.71
N ILE A 62 -21.08 16.05 19.24
CA ILE A 62 -20.63 14.91 18.42
C ILE A 62 -19.96 15.42 17.13
N ARG A 63 -20.57 16.39 16.44
CA ARG A 63 -19.95 17.02 15.26
C ARG A 63 -18.58 17.65 15.58
N ARG A 64 -18.42 18.29 16.74
CA ARG A 64 -17.13 18.86 17.17
C ARG A 64 -16.08 17.77 17.42
N ASP A 65 -16.47 16.66 18.03
CA ASP A 65 -15.57 15.52 18.25
C ASP A 65 -15.15 14.87 16.93
N ILE A 66 -16.09 14.68 15.99
CA ILE A 66 -15.79 14.20 14.63
C ILE A 66 -14.84 15.16 13.91
N ALA A 67 -15.06 16.48 14.02
CA ALA A 67 -14.17 17.47 13.43
C ALA A 67 -12.75 17.43 14.02
N GLU A 68 -12.61 17.14 15.32
CA GLU A 68 -11.31 16.94 15.95
C GLU A 68 -10.64 15.65 15.45
N LEU A 69 -11.38 14.54 15.39
CA LEU A 69 -10.88 13.26 14.87
C LEU A 69 -10.41 13.40 13.42
N ARG A 70 -11.16 14.14 12.60
CA ARG A 70 -10.76 14.45 11.21
C ARG A 70 -9.48 15.26 11.16
N ARG A 71 -9.30 16.25 12.05
CA ARG A 71 -8.05 17.03 12.13
C ARG A 71 -6.88 16.19 12.61
N LYS A 72 -7.09 15.31 13.59
CA LYS A 72 -6.06 14.39 14.12
C LYS A 72 -5.65 13.35 13.09
N ASN A 73 -6.60 12.83 12.33
CA ASN A 73 -6.37 11.84 11.28
C ASN A 73 -6.12 12.49 9.90
N ALA A 74 -5.99 13.81 9.85
CA ALA A 74 -5.73 14.51 8.60
C ALA A 74 -4.35 14.10 8.10
N ILE A 75 -4.33 13.51 6.91
CA ILE A 75 -3.09 13.19 6.22
C ILE A 75 -2.69 14.41 5.41
N TYR A 76 -1.51 14.96 5.69
CA TYR A 76 -0.95 16.07 4.92
C TYR A 76 0.01 15.52 3.86
N PRO A 77 -0.04 16.03 2.62
CA PRO A 77 0.88 15.60 1.59
C PRO A 77 2.30 15.98 2.00
N SER A 78 3.18 14.99 2.11
CA SER A 78 4.61 15.18 2.30
C SER A 78 5.36 14.13 1.48
N GLN A 79 6.53 14.50 0.96
CA GLN A 79 7.35 13.55 0.18
C GLN A 79 7.79 12.36 1.03
N THR A 80 8.10 12.60 2.31
CA THR A 80 8.46 11.54 3.27
C THR A 80 7.31 10.55 3.46
N LEU A 81 6.09 11.04 3.68
CA LEU A 81 4.93 10.16 3.83
C LEU A 81 4.66 9.36 2.55
N ALA A 82 4.80 9.99 1.38
CA ALA A 82 4.61 9.31 0.11
C ALA A 82 5.62 8.16 -0.08
N ALA A 83 6.90 8.39 0.28
CA ALA A 83 7.94 7.37 0.24
C ALA A 83 7.68 6.24 1.24
N GLU A 84 7.29 6.55 2.48
CA GLU A 84 6.96 5.56 3.51
C GLU A 84 5.77 4.68 3.10
N MET A 85 4.67 5.29 2.66
CA MET A 85 3.48 4.57 2.19
C MET A 85 3.79 3.68 0.99
N LEU A 86 4.67 4.14 0.09
CA LEU A 86 5.06 3.37 -1.07
C LEU A 86 5.99 2.21 -0.74
N GLY A 87 6.91 2.38 0.21
CA GLY A 87 7.72 1.28 0.75
C GLY A 87 6.85 0.20 1.39
N GLU A 88 5.83 0.59 2.16
CA GLU A 88 4.86 -0.36 2.71
C GLU A 88 4.07 -1.07 1.59
N TYR A 89 3.61 -0.32 0.59
CA TYR A 89 2.88 -0.87 -0.55
C TYR A 89 3.74 -1.87 -1.35
N GLN A 90 5.01 -1.54 -1.61
CA GLN A 90 5.97 -2.43 -2.25
C GLN A 90 6.14 -3.74 -1.46
N LEU A 91 6.28 -3.65 -0.13
CA LEU A 91 6.42 -4.83 0.72
C LEU A 91 5.18 -5.74 0.63
N GLN A 92 3.98 -5.15 0.63
CA GLN A 92 2.72 -5.89 0.48
C GLN A 92 2.59 -6.57 -0.89
N ILE A 93 3.00 -5.89 -1.97
CA ILE A 93 3.03 -6.46 -3.33
C ILE A 93 4.03 -7.62 -3.38
N GLN A 94 5.26 -7.43 -2.91
CA GLN A 94 6.27 -8.49 -2.90
C GLN A 94 5.80 -9.73 -2.12
N ALA A 95 5.17 -9.53 -0.97
CA ALA A 95 4.58 -10.62 -0.19
C ALA A 95 3.47 -11.34 -0.98
N SER A 96 2.65 -10.60 -1.73
CA SER A 96 1.59 -11.17 -2.58
C SER A 96 2.15 -11.94 -3.77
N ILE A 97 3.13 -11.38 -4.48
CA ILE A 97 3.85 -12.06 -5.57
C ILE A 97 4.50 -13.34 -5.07
N LYS A 98 5.14 -13.33 -3.89
CA LYS A 98 5.74 -14.53 -3.31
C LYS A 98 4.71 -15.63 -3.04
N ARG A 99 3.48 -15.27 -2.62
CA ARG A 99 2.38 -16.23 -2.47
C ARG A 99 1.91 -16.76 -3.82
N LEU A 100 1.67 -15.90 -4.79
CA LEU A 100 1.23 -16.30 -6.14
C LEU A 100 2.27 -17.17 -6.84
N ARG A 101 3.57 -16.86 -6.73
CA ARG A 101 4.64 -17.70 -7.26
C ARG A 101 4.69 -19.10 -6.65
N ARG A 102 4.18 -19.30 -5.42
CA ARG A 102 4.03 -20.65 -4.85
C ARG A 102 2.91 -21.41 -5.56
N VAL A 103 1.79 -20.74 -5.85
CA VAL A 103 0.69 -21.31 -6.65
C VAL A 103 1.19 -21.66 -8.05
N CYS A 104 1.96 -20.79 -8.69
CA CYS A 104 2.53 -21.04 -10.02
C CYS A 104 3.46 -22.28 -10.08
N ARG A 105 4.02 -22.70 -8.94
CA ARG A 105 4.92 -23.87 -8.85
C ARG A 105 4.20 -25.14 -8.40
N ASP A 106 2.92 -25.06 -8.03
CA ASP A 106 2.16 -26.22 -7.60
C ASP A 106 1.76 -27.05 -8.83
N SER A 107 2.31 -28.27 -8.93
CA SER A 107 2.02 -29.20 -10.03
C SER A 107 0.59 -29.71 -10.02
N ARG A 108 -0.17 -29.49 -8.93
CA ARG A 108 -1.58 -29.87 -8.80
C ARG A 108 -2.54 -28.74 -9.15
N ALA A 109 -2.04 -27.53 -9.37
CA ALA A 109 -2.89 -26.40 -9.74
C ALA A 109 -3.44 -26.57 -11.17
N ASN A 110 -4.65 -26.05 -11.39
CA ASN A 110 -5.25 -26.03 -12.72
C ASN A 110 -4.43 -25.09 -13.63
N PRO A 111 -4.09 -25.49 -14.87
CA PRO A 111 -3.41 -24.60 -15.82
C PRO A 111 -4.02 -23.21 -15.96
N SER A 112 -5.35 -23.08 -15.86
CA SER A 112 -6.01 -21.77 -15.86
C SER A 112 -5.55 -20.86 -14.73
N ASP A 113 -5.37 -21.43 -13.53
CA ASP A 113 -5.02 -20.69 -12.32
C ASP A 113 -3.55 -20.29 -12.33
N LEU A 114 -2.69 -21.08 -12.97
CA LEU A 114 -1.29 -20.76 -13.22
C LEU A 114 -1.17 -19.51 -14.11
N ILE A 115 -1.85 -19.52 -15.26
CA ILE A 115 -1.85 -18.40 -16.22
C ILE A 115 -2.44 -17.14 -15.56
N ALA A 116 -3.56 -17.29 -14.85
CA ALA A 116 -4.19 -16.18 -14.14
C ALA A 116 -3.26 -15.59 -13.07
N SER A 117 -2.58 -16.43 -12.30
CA SER A 117 -1.64 -16.00 -11.26
C SER A 117 -0.44 -15.26 -11.83
N GLU A 118 0.12 -15.73 -12.94
CA GLU A 118 1.24 -15.09 -13.62
C GLU A 118 0.85 -13.72 -14.18
N ARG A 119 -0.32 -13.62 -14.81
CA ARG A 119 -0.87 -12.34 -15.26
C ARG A 119 -1.04 -11.35 -14.11
N VAL A 120 -1.62 -11.78 -12.99
CA VAL A 120 -1.82 -10.92 -11.81
C VAL A 120 -0.49 -10.44 -11.24
N ILE A 121 0.56 -11.29 -11.25
CA ILE A 121 1.91 -10.88 -10.85
C ILE A 121 2.41 -9.73 -11.73
N MET A 122 2.31 -9.85 -13.05
CA MET A 122 2.78 -8.82 -13.99
C MET A 122 1.97 -7.53 -13.85
N ASP A 123 0.63 -7.63 -13.83
CA ASP A 123 -0.26 -6.48 -13.64
C ASP A 123 0.04 -5.73 -12.33
N SER A 124 0.37 -6.46 -11.26
CA SER A 124 0.71 -5.85 -9.96
C SER A 124 2.04 -5.09 -10.00
N LEU A 125 3.02 -5.59 -10.75
CA LEU A 125 4.32 -4.91 -10.95
C LEU A 125 4.16 -3.67 -11.80
N ASP A 126 3.41 -3.75 -12.90
CA ASP A 126 3.13 -2.60 -13.77
C ASP A 126 2.39 -1.49 -13.02
N GLN A 127 1.38 -1.85 -12.22
CA GLN A 127 0.69 -0.89 -11.37
C GLN A 127 1.62 -0.23 -10.35
N LEU A 128 2.54 -0.98 -9.74
CA LEU A 128 3.54 -0.40 -8.83
C LEU A 128 4.42 0.63 -9.56
N LEU A 129 4.92 0.30 -10.74
CA LEU A 129 5.73 1.20 -11.57
C LEU A 129 4.97 2.48 -11.95
N LEU A 130 3.71 2.35 -12.38
CA LEU A 130 2.86 3.50 -12.70
C LEU A 130 2.64 4.41 -11.49
N ARG A 131 2.47 3.82 -10.29
CA ARG A 131 2.31 4.59 -9.05
C ARG A 131 3.60 5.29 -8.64
N LEU A 132 4.74 4.60 -8.71
CA LEU A 132 6.08 5.17 -8.48
C LEU A 132 6.31 6.40 -9.38
N HIS A 133 5.96 6.29 -10.66
CA HIS A 133 6.04 7.41 -11.60
C HIS A 133 5.10 8.56 -11.25
N SER A 134 3.84 8.25 -10.91
CA SER A 134 2.85 9.28 -10.55
C SER A 134 3.21 10.10 -9.31
N VAL A 135 3.97 9.49 -8.37
CA VAL A 135 4.45 10.15 -7.14
C VAL A 135 5.72 10.96 -7.39
N GLY A 136 6.32 10.84 -8.60
CA GLY A 136 7.51 11.57 -8.99
C GLY A 136 8.82 10.98 -8.46
N LEU A 137 8.79 9.77 -7.90
CA LEU A 137 9.98 9.10 -7.37
C LEU A 137 10.88 8.54 -8.48
N THR A 138 10.35 8.28 -9.66
CA THR A 138 11.14 7.97 -10.85
C THR A 138 11.56 9.22 -11.61
N ASN A 139 10.93 10.37 -11.37
CA ASN A 139 11.22 11.63 -12.08
C ASN A 139 12.49 12.30 -11.56
N GLY A 140 13.01 11.84 -10.41
CA GLY A 140 14.36 12.15 -9.92
C GLY A 140 15.47 11.34 -10.58
N MET A 141 15.15 10.38 -11.47
CA MET A 141 16.06 10.06 -12.55
C MET A 141 16.01 11.23 -13.54
N GLU A 142 16.57 12.37 -13.15
CA GLU A 142 17.07 13.31 -14.13
C GLU A 142 17.89 12.47 -15.13
N SER A 143 17.58 12.62 -16.41
CA SER A 143 18.23 11.94 -17.53
C SER A 143 19.71 11.68 -17.22
N PRO A 144 20.19 10.43 -17.27
CA PRO A 144 21.57 10.14 -16.92
C PRO A 144 22.46 10.93 -17.87
N GLN A 145 23.11 11.98 -17.38
CA GLN A 145 24.07 12.77 -18.15
C GLN A 145 25.35 11.97 -18.51
N ASN A 146 25.35 10.65 -18.28
CA ASN A 146 26.41 9.70 -18.61
C ASN A 146 25.80 8.47 -19.32
N GLU A 147 25.36 8.64 -20.57
CA GLU A 147 24.79 7.56 -21.41
C GLU A 147 25.77 6.37 -21.64
N SER A 148 27.07 6.53 -21.38
CA SER A 148 28.10 5.52 -21.69
C SER A 148 28.39 4.52 -20.57
N ALA A 149 28.11 4.85 -19.30
CA ALA A 149 28.43 3.97 -18.16
C ALA A 149 27.32 2.95 -17.88
N ASP A 150 26.05 3.36 -18.00
CA ASP A 150 24.90 2.52 -17.63
C ASP A 150 24.52 1.51 -18.72
N LEU A 151 24.87 1.78 -19.98
CA LEU A 151 24.61 0.86 -21.08
C LEU A 151 25.45 -0.42 -20.95
N ALA A 152 26.68 -0.30 -20.42
CA ALA A 152 27.54 -1.44 -20.11
C ALA A 152 26.97 -2.29 -18.96
N GLU A 153 26.35 -1.65 -17.97
CA GLU A 153 25.75 -2.33 -16.82
C GLU A 153 24.42 -3.02 -17.19
N LEU A 154 23.60 -2.39 -18.04
CA LEU A 154 22.41 -3.00 -18.64
C LEU A 154 22.76 -4.14 -19.59
N LEU A 155 23.82 -4.02 -20.41
CA LEU A 155 24.29 -5.09 -21.28
C LEU A 155 24.83 -6.27 -20.46
N HIS A 156 25.53 -5.99 -19.36
CA HIS A 156 26.01 -7.01 -18.44
C HIS A 156 24.86 -7.76 -17.75
N ALA A 157 23.87 -7.02 -17.23
CA ALA A 157 22.67 -7.62 -16.62
C ALA A 157 21.87 -8.47 -17.62
N ALA A 158 21.70 -7.99 -18.86
CA ALA A 158 21.02 -8.74 -19.92
C ALA A 158 21.82 -9.99 -20.36
N THR A 159 23.15 -9.92 -20.37
CA THR A 159 24.02 -11.08 -20.64
C THR A 159 23.90 -12.13 -19.54
N VAL A 160 23.88 -11.71 -18.27
CA VAL A 160 23.67 -12.61 -17.12
C VAL A 160 22.31 -13.30 -17.21
N ILE A 161 21.24 -12.56 -17.53
CA ILE A 161 19.90 -13.12 -17.73
C ILE A 161 19.87 -14.11 -18.91
N GLY A 162 20.54 -13.80 -20.01
CA GLY A 162 20.67 -14.72 -21.16
C GLY A 162 21.37 -16.03 -20.80
N THR A 163 22.43 -15.98 -19.97
CA THR A 163 23.14 -17.17 -19.49
C THR A 163 22.34 -18.00 -18.49
N GLU A 164 21.51 -17.37 -17.65
CA GLU A 164 20.66 -18.07 -16.67
C GLU A 164 19.45 -18.77 -17.31
N LEU A 165 18.98 -18.28 -18.46
CA LEU A 165 17.90 -18.92 -19.23
C LEU A 165 18.37 -20.17 -20.01
N GLY A 166 19.67 -20.45 -20.02
CA GLY A 166 20.29 -21.60 -20.69
C GLY A 166 20.56 -21.30 -22.16
N GLU A 167 21.82 -21.51 -22.57
CA GLU A 167 22.35 -21.22 -23.92
C GLU A 167 21.64 -22.00 -25.04
N ASP A 168 20.99 -23.13 -24.69
CA ASP A 168 20.24 -23.97 -25.62
C ASP A 168 18.74 -23.63 -25.70
N SER A 169 18.26 -22.67 -24.90
CA SER A 169 16.86 -22.24 -24.96
C SER A 169 16.65 -21.26 -26.11
N GLU A 170 15.57 -21.45 -26.87
CA GLU A 170 15.23 -20.61 -28.02
C GLU A 170 15.12 -19.12 -27.64
N MET A 171 14.64 -18.82 -26.43
CA MET A 171 14.63 -17.46 -25.87
C MET A 171 16.03 -16.94 -25.55
N GLY A 172 16.93 -17.76 -25.00
CA GLY A 172 18.31 -17.37 -24.71
C GLY A 172 19.06 -16.95 -25.97
N ILE A 173 18.92 -17.73 -27.05
CA ILE A 173 19.53 -17.42 -28.36
C ILE A 173 18.96 -16.11 -28.94
N GLN A 174 17.65 -15.90 -28.85
CA GLN A 174 17.01 -14.66 -29.34
C GLN A 174 17.49 -13.42 -28.56
N VAL A 175 17.64 -13.53 -27.24
CA VAL A 175 18.14 -12.44 -26.40
C VAL A 175 19.61 -12.12 -26.72
N ILE A 176 20.46 -13.14 -26.88
CA ILE A 176 21.89 -12.94 -27.23
C ILE A 176 22.03 -12.29 -28.62
N ALA A 177 21.29 -12.77 -29.63
CA ALA A 177 21.34 -12.19 -30.98
C ALA A 177 20.87 -10.73 -31.02
N LEU A 178 19.85 -10.39 -30.21
CA LEU A 178 19.36 -9.01 -30.10
C LEU A 178 20.39 -8.10 -29.41
N LEU A 179 21.09 -8.60 -28.38
CA LEU A 179 22.19 -7.88 -27.72
C LEU A 179 23.37 -7.63 -28.66
N GLU A 180 23.75 -8.59 -29.50
CA GLU A 180 24.82 -8.41 -30.51
C GLU A 180 24.43 -7.40 -31.60
N SER A 181 23.17 -7.39 -32.02
CA SER A 181 22.64 -6.43 -33.00
C SER A 181 22.65 -4.99 -32.46
N ILE A 182 22.25 -4.81 -31.19
CA ILE A 182 22.30 -3.52 -30.51
C ILE A 182 23.75 -3.05 -30.37
N ARG A 183 24.67 -3.94 -29.96
CA ARG A 183 26.10 -3.62 -29.83
C ARG A 183 26.72 -3.18 -31.16
N SER A 184 26.44 -3.89 -32.26
CA SER A 184 26.93 -3.51 -33.60
C SER A 184 26.39 -2.16 -34.08
N SER A 185 25.16 -1.81 -33.70
CA SER A 185 24.54 -0.53 -34.07
C SER A 185 25.14 0.65 -33.31
N ILE A 186 25.54 0.44 -32.04
CA ILE A 186 26.22 1.44 -31.21
C ILE A 186 27.65 1.69 -31.71
N ASP A 187 28.41 0.65 -32.03
CA ASP A 187 29.78 0.79 -32.55
C ASP A 187 29.82 1.56 -33.89
N LYS A 188 28.77 1.43 -34.71
CA LYS A 188 28.62 2.20 -35.96
C LYS A 188 28.19 3.66 -35.74
N GLY A 189 27.47 3.94 -34.65
CA GLY A 189 27.05 5.29 -34.28
C GLY A 189 28.19 6.16 -33.73
N ASN A 190 29.19 5.57 -33.08
CA ASN A 190 30.36 6.28 -32.53
C ASN A 190 31.51 6.51 -33.54
N ALA A 191 31.41 5.97 -34.76
CA ALA A 191 32.41 6.11 -35.82
C ALA A 191 32.06 7.17 -36.89
N ALA A 192 30.95 7.90 -36.71
CA ALA A 192 30.49 9.01 -37.55
C ALA A 192 30.63 10.34 -36.80
#